data_AF-A0A3B9C1R5-F1
#
_entry.id   AF-A0A3B9C1R5-F1
#
_cell.length_a   1.000
_cell.length_b   1.000
_cell.length_c   1.000
_cell.angle_alpha   90.00
_cell.angle_beta   90.00
_cell.angle_gamma   90.00
#
_symmetry.space_group_name_H-M   'P 1'
#
loop_
_entity.id
_entity.type
_entity.pdbx_description
1 polymer ?
#
loop_
_entity_poly.entity_id
_entity_poly.type
_entity_poly.pdbx_seq_one_letter_code
_entity_poly.pdbx_strand_id
1 'polypeptide(L)' 'MPWKGIRDPYRIWLSEIILQQTRVDQGEKYYLNILKHYPNIQALAKADESAVFRLWQGLGFYSRCS' A
#
# COMPACT_ATOMS: atom_id res chain seq x y z
N MET A 1 -0.54 13.76 -8.57
CA MET A 1 -0.60 12.43 -7.93
C MET A 1 0.83 11.93 -7.81
N PRO A 2 1.28 11.49 -6.62
CA PRO A 2 2.67 11.11 -6.37
C PRO A 2 3.16 9.91 -7.20
N TRP A 3 2.25 9.16 -7.85
CA TRP A 3 2.55 8.09 -8.79
C TRP A 3 2.58 8.50 -10.27
N LYS A 4 2.16 9.72 -10.63
CA LYS A 4 2.27 10.20 -12.02
C LYS A 4 3.75 10.42 -12.36
N GLY A 5 4.27 9.66 -13.32
CA GLY A 5 5.66 9.74 -13.78
C GLY A 5 6.56 8.59 -13.31
N ILE A 6 6.04 7.68 -12.49
CA ILE A 6 6.76 6.47 -12.08
C ILE A 6 6.73 5.46 -13.23
N ARG A 7 7.90 4.92 -13.60
CA ARG A 7 8.04 3.86 -14.62
C ARG A 7 8.07 2.45 -14.04
N ASP A 8 8.10 2.31 -12.71
CA ASP A 8 8.10 1.01 -12.05
C ASP A 8 6.71 0.35 -12.15
N PRO A 9 6.58 -0.79 -12.84
CA PRO A 9 5.29 -1.47 -13.02
C PRO A 9 4.70 -1.91 -11.67
N TYR A 10 5.55 -2.30 -10.71
CA TYR A 10 5.12 -2.64 -9.35
C TYR A 10 4.42 -1.46 -8.64
N ARG A 11 4.96 -0.25 -8.79
CA ARG A 11 4.45 0.96 -8.14
C ARG A 11 3.14 1.42 -8.79
N ILE A 12 3.06 1.34 -10.11
CA ILE A 12 1.82 1.62 -10.86
C ILE A 12 0.72 0.64 -10.41
N TRP A 13 0.99 -0.66 -10.48
CA TRP A 13 0.04 -1.71 -10.07
C TRP A 13 -0.43 -1.53 -8.62
N LEU A 14 0.51 -1.28 -7.69
CA LEU A 14 0.17 -1.05 -6.28
C LEU A 14 -0.72 0.19 -6.10
N SER A 15 -0.45 1.28 -6.82
CA SER A 15 -1.28 2.48 -6.77
C SER A 15 -2.69 2.23 -7.28
N GLU A 16 -2.86 1.45 -8.34
CA GLU A 16 -4.19 1.11 -8.88
C GLU A 16 -4.99 0.25 -7.91
N ILE A 17 -4.39 -0.81 -7.36
CA ILE A 17 -5.03 -1.68 -6.35
C ILE A 17 -5.53 -0.86 -5.16
N ILE A 18 -4.69 0.04 -4.65
CA ILE A 18 -5.03 0.88 -3.50
C ILE A 18 -6.15 1.86 -3.83
N LEU A 19 -6.13 2.47 -5.02
CA LEU A 19 -7.14 3.43 -5.46
C LEU A 19 -8.48 2.77 -5.81
N GLN A 20 -8.50 1.48 -6.12
CA GLN A 20 -9.75 0.73 -6.27
C GLN A 20 -10.46 0.51 -4.94
N GLN A 21 -9.72 0.38 -3.83
CA GLN A 21 -10.28 0.09 -2.50
C GLN A 21 -10.41 1.32 -1.60
N THR A 22 -9.70 2.42 -1.89
CA THR A 22 -9.61 3.61 -1.04
C THR A 22 -9.60 4.92 -1.82
N ARG A 23 -9.91 6.03 -1.14
CA ARG A 23 -9.78 7.38 -1.72
C ARG A 23 -8.30 7.79 -1.81
N VAL A 24 -7.97 8.65 -2.78
CA VAL A 24 -6.61 9.18 -3.06
C VAL A 24 -5.86 9.60 -1.79
N ASP A 25 -6.48 10.40 -0.92
CA ASP A 25 -5.83 10.95 0.29
C ASP A 25 -5.45 9.88 1.33
N GLN A 26 -6.21 8.78 1.40
CA GLN A 26 -5.91 7.65 2.26
C GLN A 26 -4.96 6.67 1.58
N GLY A 27 -5.19 6.40 0.30
CA GLY A 27 -4.39 5.52 -0.51
C GLY A 27 -2.94 5.95 -0.62
N GLU A 28 -2.66 7.25 -0.65
CA GLU A 28 -1.30 7.77 -0.63
C GLU A 28 -0.51 7.33 0.61
N LYS A 29 -1.14 7.35 1.79
CA LYS A 29 -0.49 6.91 3.03
C LYS A 29 -0.21 5.41 3.02
N TYR A 30 -1.16 4.60 2.55
CA TYR A 30 -0.98 3.15 2.40
C TYR A 30 0.15 2.84 1.44
N TYR A 31 0.13 3.50 0.29
CA TYR A 31 1.13 3.36 -0.77
C TYR A 31 2.54 3.65 -0.25
N LEU A 32 2.74 4.78 0.44
CA LEU A 32 4.03 5.14 1.02
C LEU A 32 4.49 4.15 2.10
N ASN A 33 3.58 3.68 2.95
CA ASN A 33 3.92 2.75 4.03
C ASN A 33 4.33 1.36 3.49
N ILE A 34 3.59 0.86 2.50
CA ILE A 34 3.92 -0.40 1.82
C ILE A 34 5.24 -0.27 1.09
N LEU A 35 5.49 0.81 0.34
CA LEU A 35 6.76 1.00 -0.35
C LEU A 35 7.95 1.13 0.60
N LYS A 36 7.75 1.65 1.80
CA LYS A 36 8.78 1.72 2.82
C LYS A 36 9.21 0.33 3.32
N HIS A 37 8.28 -0.63 3.39
CA HIS A 37 8.54 -1.99 3.87
C HIS A 37 8.88 -2.95 2.72
N TYR A 38 8.19 -2.80 1.59
CA TYR A 38 8.30 -3.61 0.38
C TYR A 38 8.53 -2.69 -0.83
N PRO A 39 9.79 -2.25 -1.05
CA PRO A 39 10.10 -1.31 -2.12
C PRO A 39 10.00 -1.94 -3.53
N ASN A 40 9.99 -3.27 -3.62
CA ASN A 40 9.93 -4.01 -4.88
C ASN A 40 9.05 -5.26 -4.75
N ILE A 41 8.65 -5.82 -5.90
CA ILE A 41 7.76 -6.98 -5.95
C ILE A 41 8.37 -8.25 -5.37
N GLN A 42 9.71 -8.39 -5.39
CA GLN A 42 10.38 -9.54 -4.79
C GLN A 42 10.33 -9.50 -3.25
N ALA A 43 10.44 -8.31 -2.66
CA ALA A 43 10.27 -8.10 -1.23
C ALA A 43 8.82 -8.38 -0.81
N LEU A 44 7.85 -7.96 -1.63
CA LEU A 44 6.45 -8.30 -1.41
C LEU A 44 6.17 -9.80 -1.55
N ALA A 45 6.76 -10.46 -2.55
CA ALA A 45 6.58 -11.90 -2.79
C ALA A 45 7.22 -12.77 -1.70
N LYS A 46 8.26 -12.27 -1.03
CA LYS A 46 8.87 -12.91 0.15
C LYS A 46 8.17 -12.54 1.45
N ALA A 47 7.27 -11.56 1.42
CA ALA A 47 6.57 -11.11 2.61
C ALA A 47 5.50 -12.11 3.00
N ASP A 48 5.33 -12.27 4.31
CA ASP A 48 4.21 -13.00 4.87
C ASP A 48 2.91 -12.24 4.57
N GLU A 49 1.89 -12.93 4.06
CA GLU A 49 0.59 -12.33 3.75
C GLU A 49 0.01 -11.62 4.98
N SER A 50 0.17 -12.23 6.16
CA SER A 50 -0.24 -11.66 7.45
C SER A 50 0.50 -10.36 7.83
N ALA A 51 1.73 -10.17 7.35
CA ALA A 51 2.50 -8.94 7.55
C ALA A 51 2.06 -7.84 6.56
N VAL A 52 1.78 -8.20 5.31
CA VAL A 52 1.21 -7.29 4.30
C VAL A 52 -0.16 -6.79 4.75
N PHE A 53 -1.02 -7.69 5.25
CA PHE A 53 -2.35 -7.35 5.73
C PHE A 53 -2.33 -6.40 6.92
N ARG A 54 -1.35 -6.57 7.84
CA ARG A 54 -1.14 -5.64 8.96
C ARG A 54 -0.77 -4.22 8.50
N LEU A 55 0.03 -4.08 7.45
CA LEU A 55 0.35 -2.79 6.85
C LEU A 55 -0.88 -2.14 6.19
N TRP A 56 -1.79 -2.94 5.66
CA TRP A 56 -3.10 -2.52 5.15
C TRP A 56 -4.13 -2.20 6.24
N GLN A 57 -3.95 -2.65 7.48
CA GLN A 57 -4.82 -2.28 8.60
C GLN A 57 -4.28 -1.11 9.44
N GLY A 58 -2.98 -0.81 9.36
CA GLY A 58 -2.26 0.09 10.26
C GLY A 58 -2.54 1.59 10.15
N LEU A 59 -3.37 2.04 9.19
CA LEU A 59 -3.66 3.48 8.98
C LEU A 59 -4.95 3.97 9.64
N GLY A 60 -5.51 3.20 10.58
CA GLY A 60 -6.32 3.78 11.67
C GLY A 60 -7.82 3.50 11.64
N PHE A 61 -8.29 2.40 11.06
CA PHE A 61 -9.72 2.04 11.12
C PHE A 61 -10.08 0.76 11.89
N TYR A 62 -9.11 0.07 12.51
CA TYR A 62 -9.41 -0.94 13.55
C TYR A 62 -9.38 -0.37 14.99
N SER A 63 -9.35 0.96 15.14
CA SER A 63 -9.35 1.65 16.45
C SER A 63 -10.70 2.28 16.81
N ARG A 64 -11.80 1.82 16.21
CA ARG A 64 -13.18 2.12 16.67
C ARG A 64 -14.01 0.85 16.78
N CYS A 65 -13.55 -0.11 17.57
CA CYS A 65 -14.47 -0.91 18.37
C CYS A 65 -14.44 -0.31 19.77
N SER A 66 -15.40 0.59 20.02
CA SER A 66 -15.89 0.92 21.36
C SER A 66 -17.12 0.07 21.64
#